data_AF-A0A9N9NSG7-F1
#
_entry.id   AF-A0A9N9NSG7-F1
#
_cell.length_a   1.000
_cell.length_b   1.000
_cell.length_c   1.000
_cell.angle_alpha   90.00
_cell.angle_beta   90.00
_cell.angle_gamma   90.00
#
_symmetry.space_group_name_H-M   'P 1'
#
loop_
_entity.id
_entity.type
_entity.pdbx_description
1 polymer ?
#
loop_
_entity_poly.entity_id
_entity_poly.type
_entity_poly.pdbx_seq_one_letter_code
_entity_poly.pdbx_strand_id
1 'polypeptide(L)' 'LILRIKKQIREQLSPRHVPAFILPIADIPYTINGKKIETIVKRIISGEAITPSETIANPE' A
#
# COMPACT_ATOMS: atom_id res chain seq x y z
N LEU A 1 -14.52 -10.19 0.75
CA LEU A 1 -13.16 -10.00 1.32
C LEU A 1 -12.99 -8.67 2.04
N ILE A 2 -13.17 -7.52 1.36
CA ILE A 2 -12.95 -6.17 1.93
C ILE A 2 -13.74 -5.91 3.23
N LEU A 3 -15.04 -6.26 3.27
CA LEU A 3 -15.87 -6.08 4.46
C LEU A 3 -15.35 -6.86 5.67
N ARG A 4 -14.83 -8.08 5.44
CA ARG A 4 -14.22 -8.91 6.48
C ARG A 4 -12.95 -8.25 7.03
N ILE A 5 -12.08 -7.72 6.17
CA ILE A 5 -10.85 -7.01 6.58
C ILE A 5 -11.20 -5.78 7.43
N LYS A 6 -12.13 -4.93 6.96
CA LYS A 6 -12.57 -3.74 7.71
C LYS A 6 -13.16 -4.11 9.08
N LYS A 7 -13.99 -5.17 9.13
CA LYS A 7 -14.58 -5.67 10.38
C LYS A 7 -13.51 -6.16 11.35
N GLN A 8 -12.57 -6.98 10.90
CA GLN A 8 -11.51 -7.50 11.76
C GLN A 8 -10.59 -6.40 12.32
N ILE A 9 -10.21 -5.40 11.50
CA ILE A 9 -9.41 -4.26 11.97
C ILE A 9 -10.17 -3.45 13.03
N ARG A 10 -11.47 -3.23 12.83
CA ARG A 10 -12.30 -2.49 13.78
C ARG A 10 -12.44 -3.22 15.11
N GLU A 11 -12.62 -4.54 15.07
CA GLU A 11 -12.82 -5.39 16.25
C GLU A 11 -11.53 -5.58 17.08
N GLN A 12 -10.38 -5.75 16.42
CA GLN A 12 -9.11 -6.02 17.10
C GLN A 12 -8.38 -4.75 17.56
N LEU A 13 -8.64 -3.60 16.91
CA LEU A 13 -7.99 -2.34 17.21
C LEU A 13 -9.04 -1.29 17.64
N SER A 14 -9.39 -0.37 16.74
CA SER A 14 -10.42 0.63 16.98
C SER A 14 -10.95 1.20 15.66
N PRO A 15 -12.10 1.90 15.65
CA PRO A 15 -12.65 2.52 14.45
C PRO A 15 -11.69 3.47 13.71
N ARG A 16 -10.75 4.10 14.41
CA ARG A 16 -9.76 5.03 13.82
C ARG A 16 -8.72 4.34 12.94
N HIS A 17 -8.51 3.03 13.13
CA HIS A 17 -7.54 2.25 12.36
C HIS A 17 -8.12 1.69 11.06
N VAL A 18 -9.42 1.82 10.82
CA VAL A 18 -10.06 1.28 9.62
C VAL A 18 -9.64 2.12 8.39
N PRO A 19 -8.97 1.52 7.38
CA PRO A 19 -8.54 2.26 6.20
C PRO A 19 -9.73 2.75 5.37
N ALA A 20 -9.60 3.97 4.83
CA ALA A 20 -10.56 4.51 3.87
C ALA A 20 -10.54 3.70 2.55
N PHE A 21 -9.32 3.44 2.05
CA PHE A 21 -9.08 2.74 0.79
C PHE A 21 -8.47 1.35 1.04
N ILE A 22 -8.98 0.34 0.33
CA ILE A 22 -8.41 -1.01 0.26
C ILE A 22 -8.47 -1.39 -1.21
N LEU A 23 -7.31 -1.42 -1.86
CA LEU A 23 -7.18 -1.66 -3.29
C LEU A 23 -6.49 -3.02 -3.51
N PRO A 24 -7.05 -3.90 -4.35
CA PRO A 24 -6.35 -5.11 -4.76
C PRO A 24 -5.18 -4.76 -5.68
N ILE A 25 -4.04 -5.42 -5.48
CA ILE A 25 -2.85 -5.30 -6.31
C ILE A 25 -2.33 -6.70 -6.65
N ALA A 26 -1.60 -6.84 -7.74
CA ALA A 26 -0.99 -8.09 -8.14
C ALA A 26 0.21 -8.46 -7.24
N ASP A 27 1.09 -7.49 -6.99
CA ASP A 27 2.25 -7.65 -6.10
C ASP A 27 2.57 -6.36 -5.33
N ILE A 28 3.34 -6.49 -4.25
CA ILE A 28 3.78 -5.39 -3.39
C ILE A 28 5.11 -4.85 -3.92
N PRO A 29 5.24 -3.53 -4.19
CA PRO A 29 6.49 -2.97 -4.71
C PRO A 29 7.59 -2.92 -3.64
N TYR A 30 8.77 -3.42 -4.00
CA TYR A 30 9.97 -3.39 -3.18
C TYR A 30 11.13 -2.67 -3.88
N THR A 31 12.10 -2.23 -3.08
CA THR A 31 13.40 -1.80 -3.60
C THR A 31 14.26 -3.02 -3.96
N ILE A 32 15.34 -2.81 -4.71
CA ILE A 32 16.39 -3.84 -4.95
C ILE A 32 16.91 -4.50 -3.66
N ASN A 33 16.82 -3.80 -2.53
CA ASN A 33 17.26 -4.27 -1.21
C ASN A 33 16.14 -4.93 -0.40
N GLY A 34 14.98 -5.22 -1.00
CA GLY A 34 13.83 -5.87 -0.36
C GLY A 34 13.03 -4.98 0.60
N LYS A 35 13.26 -3.66 0.62
CA LYS A 35 12.48 -2.73 1.45
C LYS A 35 11.19 -2.31 0.74
N LYS A 36 10.05 -2.32 1.46
CA LYS A 36 8.76 -1.84 0.95
C LYS A 36 8.83 -0.36 0.59
N ILE A 37 8.23 0.03 -0.53
CA ILE A 37 8.27 1.42 -1.01
C ILE A 37 6.98 2.18 -0.62
N GLU A 38 6.73 2.32 0.68
CA GLU A 38 5.51 2.94 1.19
C GLU A 38 5.36 4.42 0.78
N THR A 39 6.45 5.18 0.80
CA THR A 39 6.44 6.62 0.48
C THR A 39 5.99 6.89 -0.95
N ILE A 40 6.50 6.12 -1.93
CA ILE A 40 6.12 6.31 -3.33
C ILE A 40 4.66 5.90 -3.54
N VAL A 41 4.23 4.76 -2.98
CA VAL A 41 2.82 4.34 -3.06
C VAL A 41 1.89 5.41 -2.48
N LYS A 42 2.25 6.04 -1.35
CA LYS A 42 1.49 7.15 -0.79
C LYS A 42 1.38 8.34 -1.75
N ARG A 43 2.49 8.71 -2.42
CA ARG A 43 2.50 9.78 -3.41
C ARG A 43 1.61 9.47 -4.62
N ILE A 44 1.64 8.24 -5.12
CA ILE A 44 0.76 7.77 -6.21
C ILE A 44 -0.70 7.95 -5.82
N ILE A 45 -1.09 7.43 -4.64
CA ILE A 45 -2.47 7.50 -4.14
C ILE A 45 -2.92 8.95 -3.91
N SER A 46 -1.97 9.85 -3.57
CA SER A 46 -2.24 11.28 -3.38
C SER A 46 -2.30 12.07 -4.70
N GLY A 47 -2.03 11.44 -5.85
CA GLY A 47 -2.06 12.07 -7.17
C GLY A 47 -0.80 12.84 -7.53
N GLU A 48 0.30 12.66 -6.81
CA GLU A 48 1.58 13.30 -7.12
C GLU A 48 2.25 12.62 -8.32
N ALA A 49 2.78 13.42 -9.25
CA ALA A 49 3.58 12.92 -10.36
C ALA A 49 4.93 12.42 -9.82
N ILE A 50 5.29 11.18 -10.14
CA ILE A 50 6.53 10.57 -9.66
C ILE A 50 7.43 10.28 -10.85
N THR A 51 8.67 10.71 -10.76
CA THR A 51 9.74 10.27 -11.64
C THR A 51 10.22 8.88 -11.19
N PRO A 52 10.15 7.85 -12.05
CA PRO A 52 10.66 6.53 -11.72
C PRO A 52 12.14 6.62 -11.33
N SER A 53 12.49 6.13 -10.14
CA SER A 53 13.88 6.04 -9.70
C SER A 53 14.39 4.62 -9.99
N GLU A 54 15.67 4.49 -10.37
CA GLU A 54 16.34 3.23 -10.74
C GLU A 54 16.32 2.17 -9.62
N THR A 55 15.99 2.55 -8.39
CA THR A 55 15.95 1.65 -7.22
C THR A 55 14.65 0.86 -7.07
N ILE A 56 13.66 1.09 -7.93
CA ILE A 56 12.37 0.40 -7.91
C ILE A 56 12.54 -0.93 -8.63
N ALA A 57 12.42 -2.04 -7.88
CA ALA A 57 12.45 -3.38 -8.45
C ALA A 57 11.06 -4.01 -8.28
N ASN A 58 10.37 -4.26 -9.38
CA ASN A 58 9.25 -5.20 -9.40
C ASN A 58 9.62 -6.32 -10.39
N PRO A 59 10.33 -7.37 -9.94
CA PRO A 59 10.54 -8.54 -10.77
C PRO A 59 9.23 -9.33 -10.80
N GLU A 60 8.43 -9.07 -11.84
CA GLU A 60 7.12 -9.68 -12.16
C GLU A 60 6.04 -9.62 -11.05
#